data_AF-A0A349UPY9-F1
#
_entry.id   AF-A0A349UPY9-F1
#
_cell.length_a   1.000
_cell.length_b   1.000
_cell.length_c   1.000
_cell.angle_alpha   90.00
_cell.angle_beta   90.00
_cell.angle_gamma   90.00
#
_symmetry.space_group_name_H-M   'P 1'
#
loop_
_entity.id
_entity.type
_entity.pdbx_description
1 polymer ?
#
loop_
_entity_poly.entity_id
_entity_poly.type
_entity_poly.pdbx_seq_one_letter_code
_entity_poly.pdbx_strand_id
1 'polypeptide(L)'
;EPGAIAEPFDLKLPGAHNQANAQAAWTAARQLGVDRAAAADALREFAGLPHRLQFVAQIASVRYYNDSKCTTPEGAIVALRAFEPRRSIILVGG
;
A
#
# COMPACT_ATOMS: atom_id res chain seq x y z
N GLU A 1 -6.06 -8.35 27.93
CA GLU A 1 -6.46 -9.06 26.70
C GLU A 1 -5.47 -8.82 25.56
N PRO A 2 -4.62 -9.80 25.20
CA PRO A 2 -3.89 -9.75 23.94
C PRO A 2 -4.92 -9.69 22.81
N GLY A 3 -4.95 -8.55 22.11
CA GLY A 3 -6.02 -8.15 21.22
C GLY A 3 -6.36 -9.22 20.18
N ALA A 4 -7.64 -9.56 20.10
CA ALA A 4 -8.20 -10.38 19.04
C ALA A 4 -7.64 -9.92 17.69
N ILE A 5 -7.12 -10.85 16.89
CA ILE A 5 -6.71 -10.57 15.52
C ILE A 5 -8.00 -10.15 14.80
N ALA A 6 -8.20 -8.85 14.62
CA ALA A 6 -9.34 -8.34 13.88
C ALA A 6 -9.33 -8.97 12.49
N GLU A 7 -10.48 -9.49 12.05
CA GLU A 7 -10.60 -10.14 10.75
C GLU A 7 -9.95 -9.26 9.66
N PRO A 8 -9.17 -9.83 8.73
CA PRO A 8 -8.52 -9.06 7.68
C PRO A 8 -9.54 -8.39 6.78
N PHE A 9 -9.19 -7.24 6.23
CA PHE A 9 -9.98 -6.61 5.17
C PHE A 9 -9.68 -7.26 3.82
N ASP A 10 -10.66 -7.33 2.94
CA ASP A 10 -10.45 -7.68 1.54
C ASP A 10 -9.86 -6.45 0.81
N LEU A 11 -8.57 -6.49 0.48
CA LEU A 11 -7.84 -5.36 -0.09
C LEU A 11 -7.32 -5.69 -1.49
N LYS A 12 -7.46 -4.75 -2.43
CA LYS A 12 -6.77 -4.81 -3.73
C LYS A 12 -5.25 -4.67 -3.59
N LEU A 13 -4.79 -3.99 -2.54
CA LEU A 13 -3.37 -3.73 -2.30
C LEU A 13 -2.72 -4.91 -1.56
N PRO A 14 -1.66 -5.52 -2.11
CA PRO A 14 -0.99 -6.63 -1.45
C PRO A 14 -0.14 -6.17 -0.25
N GLY A 15 0.12 -7.10 0.69
CA GLY A 15 1.12 -6.94 1.74
C GLY A 15 0.58 -6.66 3.14
N ALA A 16 1.25 -7.22 4.16
CA ALA A 16 0.86 -7.13 5.57
C ALA A 16 0.81 -5.68 6.10
N HIS A 17 1.65 -4.79 5.58
CA HIS A 17 1.62 -3.37 5.95
C HIS A 17 0.33 -2.68 5.49
N ASN A 18 -0.24 -3.06 4.34
CA ASN A 18 -1.51 -2.51 3.88
C ASN A 18 -2.69 -3.01 4.72
N GLN A 19 -2.64 -4.25 5.19
CA GLN A 19 -3.58 -4.74 6.21
C GLN A 19 -3.47 -3.94 7.51
N ALA A 20 -2.26 -3.70 8.00
CA ALA A 20 -2.05 -2.88 9.19
C ALA A 20 -2.57 -1.43 9.01
N ASN A 21 -2.30 -0.82 7.85
CA ASN A 21 -2.82 0.50 7.50
C ASN A 21 -4.35 0.52 7.44
N ALA A 22 -4.97 -0.50 6.84
CA ALA A 22 -6.43 -0.65 6.77
C ALA A 22 -7.05 -0.78 8.17
N GLN A 23 -6.46 -1.60 9.05
CA GLN A 23 -6.91 -1.74 10.43
C GLN A 23 -6.77 -0.43 11.22
N ALA A 24 -5.66 0.30 11.04
CA ALA A 24 -5.46 1.60 11.66
C ALA A 24 -6.48 2.64 11.17
N ALA A 25 -6.74 2.69 9.86
CA ALA A 25 -7.73 3.57 9.26
C ALA A 25 -9.14 3.27 9.76
N TRP A 26 -9.55 1.99 9.80
CA TRP A 26 -10.84 1.60 10.37
C TRP A 26 -10.93 1.93 11.87
N THR A 27 -9.88 1.67 12.65
CA THR A 27 -9.87 1.98 14.09
C THR A 27 -10.10 3.46 14.34
N ALA A 28 -9.50 4.34 13.53
CA ALA A 28 -9.73 5.77 13.57
C ALA A 28 -11.17 6.13 13.14
N ALA A 29 -11.65 5.59 12.02
CA ALA A 29 -12.99 5.87 11.49
C ALA A 29 -14.12 5.39 12.42
N ARG A 30 -13.91 4.27 13.13
CA ARG A 30 -14.85 3.72 14.11
C ARG A 30 -15.15 4.73 15.24
N GLN A 31 -14.17 5.53 15.66
CA GLN A 31 -14.38 6.58 16.66
C GLN A 31 -15.30 7.70 16.18
N LEU A 32 -15.49 7.81 14.86
CA LEU A 32 -16.39 8.76 14.22
C LEU A 32 -17.75 8.13 13.85
N GLY A 33 -18.02 6.90 14.32
CA GLY A 33 -19.28 6.21 14.06
C GLY A 33 -19.35 5.45 12.73
N VAL A 34 -18.24 5.30 12.01
CA VAL A 34 -18.20 4.47 10.80
C VAL A 34 -18.23 3.00 11.18
N ASP A 35 -19.24 2.28 10.70
CA ASP A 35 -19.34 0.84 10.93
C ASP A 35 -18.31 0.05 10.10
N ARG A 36 -18.11 -1.21 10.49
CA ARG A 36 -17.11 -2.08 9.86
C ARG A 36 -17.47 -2.45 8.41
N ALA A 37 -18.75 -2.52 8.06
CA ALA A 37 -19.21 -2.90 6.72
C ALA A 37 -18.92 -1.78 5.72
N ALA A 38 -19.29 -0.54 6.06
CA ALA A 38 -18.97 0.65 5.28
C ALA A 38 -17.45 0.82 5.08
N ALA A 39 -16.66 0.60 6.13
CA ALA A 39 -15.21 0.61 6.01
C ALA A 39 -14.67 -0.50 5.09
N ALA A 40 -15.26 -1.70 5.14
CA ALA A 40 -14.86 -2.81 4.28
C ALA A 40 -15.15 -2.54 2.80
N ASP A 41 -16.30 -1.92 2.49
CA ASP A 41 -16.64 -1.55 1.12
C ASP A 41 -15.67 -0.49 0.57
N ALA A 42 -15.41 0.57 1.33
CA ALA A 42 -14.45 1.61 0.94
C ALA A 42 -13.02 1.06 0.75
N LEU A 43 -12.57 0.18 1.65
CA LEU A 43 -11.24 -0.42 1.59
C LEU A 43 -11.09 -1.43 0.44
N ARG A 44 -12.17 -2.15 0.08
CA ARG A 44 -12.20 -3.04 -1.08
C ARG A 44 -12.04 -2.26 -2.38
N GLU A 45 -12.61 -1.05 -2.45
CA GLU A 45 -12.53 -0.22 -3.65
C GLU A 45 -11.18 0.52 -3.78
N PHE A 46 -10.53 0.84 -2.66
CA PHE A 46 -9.29 1.59 -2.60
C PHE A 46 -8.16 0.93 -3.43
N ALA A 47 -7.76 1.60 -4.51
CA ALA A 47 -6.72 1.12 -5.44
C ALA A 47 -5.31 1.61 -5.08
N GLY A 48 -5.12 2.25 -3.91
CA GLY A 48 -3.87 2.89 -3.53
C GLY A 48 -3.82 4.37 -3.88
N LEU A 49 -2.69 4.98 -3.55
CA LEU A 49 -2.44 6.40 -3.84
C LEU A 49 -1.59 6.51 -5.11
N PRO A 50 -1.79 7.58 -5.91
CA PRO A 50 -0.83 7.91 -6.96
C PRO A 50 0.56 8.09 -6.35
N HIS A 51 1.59 7.81 -7.16
CA HIS A 51 3.00 7.95 -6.80
C HIS A 51 3.53 6.99 -5.70
N ARG A 52 2.82 5.90 -5.42
CA ARG A 52 3.31 4.78 -4.58
C ARG A 52 3.42 3.51 -5.40
N LEU A 53 4.63 3.14 -5.80
CA LEU A 53 4.91 2.00 -6.68
C LEU A 53 3.97 1.92 -7.89
N GLN A 54 3.56 3.07 -8.41
CA GLN A 54 2.50 3.17 -9.41
C GLN A 54 3.04 2.73 -10.76
N PHE A 55 2.49 1.68 -11.37
CA PHE A 55 2.82 1.35 -12.76
C PHE A 55 2.36 2.49 -13.69
N VAL A 56 3.28 3.04 -14.49
CA VAL A 56 2.98 4.16 -15.40
C VAL A 56 3.08 3.79 -16.87
N ALA A 57 3.96 2.86 -17.26
CA ALA A 57 4.12 2.44 -18.64
C ALA A 57 4.90 1.12 -18.78
N GLN A 58 4.74 0.46 -19.93
CA GLN A 58 5.66 -0.56 -20.41
C GLN A 58 6.14 -0.19 -21.82
N ILE A 59 7.45 -0.04 -22.00
CA ILE A 59 8.06 0.35 -23.28
C ILE A 59 9.23 -0.59 -23.54
N ALA A 60 9.25 -1.23 -24.71
CA ALA A 60 10.30 -2.18 -25.10
C ALA A 60 10.60 -3.24 -23.99
N SER A 61 9.54 -3.82 -23.42
CA SER A 61 9.60 -4.81 -22.33
C SER A 61 10.13 -4.30 -20.98
N VAL A 62 10.41 -3.00 -20.84
CA VAL A 62 10.76 -2.35 -19.57
C VAL A 62 9.50 -1.79 -18.92
N ARG A 63 9.25 -2.15 -17.66
CA ARG A 63 8.15 -1.60 -16.87
C ARG A 63 8.63 -0.41 -16.05
N TYR A 64 7.88 0.68 -16.12
CA TYR A 64 8.17 1.94 -15.43
C TYR A 64 7.21 2.11 -14.27
N TYR A 65 7.75 2.46 -13.10
CA TYR A 65 7.00 2.68 -11.89
C TYR A 65 7.31 4.07 -11.32
N ASN A 66 6.27 4.81 -10.96
CA ASN A 66 6.37 6.09 -10.26
C ASN A 66 6.20 5.87 -8.75
N ASP A 67 7.29 6.09 -8.01
CA ASP A 67 7.31 6.03 -6.56
C ASP A 67 7.78 7.37 -5.94
N SER A 68 7.44 8.50 -6.56
CA SER A 68 7.92 9.83 -6.13
C SER A 68 7.46 10.25 -4.72
N LYS A 69 6.52 9.52 -4.10
CA LYS A 69 6.11 9.73 -2.71
C LYS A 69 7.05 9.04 -1.70
N CYS A 70 7.97 8.21 -2.18
CA CYS A 70 8.99 7.58 -1.37
C CYS A 70 10.11 8.59 -1.02
N THR A 71 9.90 9.36 0.05
CA THR A 71 10.84 10.40 0.50
C THR A 71 11.67 10.00 1.72
N THR A 72 11.60 8.73 2.16
CA THR A 72 12.37 8.23 3.32
C THR A 72 13.15 6.95 2.98
N PRO A 73 14.29 6.69 3.65
CA PRO A 73 15.05 5.45 3.47
C PRO A 73 14.22 4.19 3.71
N GLU A 74 13.34 4.19 4.72
CA GLU A 74 12.48 3.05 5.06
C GLU A 74 11.47 2.78 3.94
N GLY A 75 10.88 3.85 3.37
CA GLY A 75 10.01 3.75 2.21
C GLY A 75 10.72 3.10 1.02
N ALA A 76 11.97 3.49 0.78
CA ALA A 76 12.76 2.97 -0.34
C ALA A 76 13.08 1.48 -0.15
N ILE A 77 13.42 1.06 1.07
CA ILE A 77 13.65 -0.36 1.39
C ILE A 77 12.37 -1.18 1.16
N VAL A 78 11.21 -0.67 1.58
CA VAL A 78 9.92 -1.34 1.36
C VAL A 78 9.61 -1.43 -0.14
N ALA A 79 9.83 -0.35 -0.89
CA ALA A 79 9.63 -0.29 -2.33
C ALA A 79 10.49 -1.32 -3.08
N LEU A 80 11.78 -1.42 -2.74
CA LEU A 80 12.69 -2.39 -3.35
C LEU A 80 12.30 -3.84 -3.06
N ARG A 81 11.80 -4.12 -1.85
CA ARG A 81 11.34 -5.46 -1.46
C ARG A 81 10.01 -5.86 -2.11
N ALA A 82 9.25 -4.92 -2.67
CA ALA A 82 7.98 -5.19 -3.32
C ALA A 82 8.15 -5.85 -4.71
N PHE A 83 9.34 -5.78 -5.29
CA PHE A 83 9.64 -6.40 -6.59
C PHE A 83 10.35 -7.74 -6.42
N GLU A 84 10.05 -8.69 -7.31
CA GLU A 84 10.82 -9.93 -7.41
C GLU A 84 12.30 -9.61 -7.72
N PRO A 85 13.26 -10.43 -7.24
CA PRO A 85 14.67 -10.23 -7.52
C PRO A 85 14.96 -10.29 -9.02
N ARG A 86 15.05 -9.12 -9.65
CA ARG A 86 15.36 -8.93 -11.08
C ARG A 86 16.19 -7.66 -11.25
N ARG A 87 16.89 -7.54 -12.38
CA ARG A 87 17.67 -6.34 -12.70
C ARG A 87 16.73 -5.12 -12.74
N SER A 88 17.03 -4.13 -11.92
CA SER A 88 16.25 -2.90 -11.75
C SER A 88 17.15 -1.68 -11.89
N ILE A 89 16.62 -0.59 -12.46
CA ILE A 89 17.29 0.72 -12.50
C ILE A 89 16.50 1.64 -11.56
N ILE A 90 17.20 2.31 -10.67
CA ILE A 90 16.61 3.16 -9.63
C ILE A 90 17.05 4.59 -9.88
N LEU A 91 16.09 5.50 -9.98
CA LEU A 91 16.34 6.95 -10.00
C LEU A 91 16.12 7.46 -8.58
N VAL A 92 17.20 7.89 -7.92
CA VAL A 92 17.18 8.40 -6.54
C VAL A 92 18.02 9.66 -6.44
N GLY A 93 17.54 10.62 -5.64
CA GLY A 93 18.18 11.92 -5.47
C GLY A 93 17.14 13.02 -5.29
N GLY A 94 17.52 14.09 -4.58
CA GLY A 94 16.66 15.20 -4.20
C GLY A 94 17.14 15.87 -2.93
#